data_AF-A1DRK9-F1
#
_entry.id   AF-A1DRK9-F1
#
_cell.length_a   1.000
_cell.length_b   1.000
_cell.length_c   1.000
_cell.angle_alpha   90.00
_cell.angle_beta   90.00
_cell.angle_gamma   90.00
#
_symmetry.space_group_name_H-M   'P 1'
#
loop_
_entity.id
_entity.type
_entity.pdbx_description
1 polymer ?
#
loop_
_entity_poly.entity_id
_entity_poly.type
_entity_poly.pdbx_seq_one_letter_code
_entity_poly.pdbx_strand_id
1 'polypeptide(L)'
;FEGQTKDKLGSPLARPIVESIVSEKLTFFLLENGEVASHLVRKAIKARDAREATRKARDDSRNGKKNKKDKGLLSGKLTPAQSKNAKKNELYLVEGDSAGGSAKQGRDRKFQAILPLRGKVLNTEKAKMADILKNEEINTMVYTIGAGVGADFNLEDINYDKIII
;
A
#
# COMPACT_ATOMS: atom_id res chain seq x y z
N PHE A 1 -26.36 8.47 -3.56
CA PHE A 1 -24.89 8.50 -3.74
C PHE A 1 -24.28 9.21 -2.56
N GLU A 2 -23.10 8.79 -2.10
CA GLU A 2 -22.36 9.48 -1.04
C GLU A 2 -21.54 10.62 -1.68
N GLY A 3 -21.64 11.83 -1.12
CA GLY A 3 -20.92 13.01 -1.59
C GLY A 3 -21.45 13.64 -2.89
N GLN A 4 -20.89 14.81 -3.21
CA GLN A 4 -21.29 15.61 -4.37
C GLN A 4 -20.80 15.03 -5.70
N THR A 5 -19.64 14.35 -5.70
CA THR A 5 -19.05 13.73 -6.89
C THR A 5 -19.83 12.50 -7.36
N LYS A 6 -20.71 11.97 -6.51
CA LYS A 6 -21.51 10.76 -6.75
C LYS A 6 -20.67 9.51 -7.06
N ASP A 7 -19.43 9.44 -6.57
CA ASP A 7 -18.52 8.32 -6.85
C ASP A 7 -18.92 7.02 -6.15
N LYS A 8 -19.71 7.11 -5.08
CA LYS A 8 -20.11 5.93 -4.29
C LYS A 8 -21.62 5.81 -4.19
N LEU A 9 -22.15 4.64 -4.56
CA LEU A 9 -23.56 4.33 -4.44
C LEU A 9 -23.90 3.92 -3.00
N GLY A 10 -24.59 4.79 -2.27
CA GLY A 10 -25.08 4.52 -0.91
C GLY A 10 -26.49 3.92 -0.83
N SER A 11 -27.00 3.28 -1.91
CA SER A 11 -28.34 2.69 -1.90
C SER A 11 -28.33 1.35 -1.14
N PRO A 12 -28.99 1.25 0.03
CA PRO A 12 -28.95 0.02 0.84
C PRO A 12 -29.69 -1.15 0.17
N LEU A 13 -30.68 -0.86 -0.69
CA LEU A 13 -31.42 -1.88 -1.44
C LEU A 13 -30.63 -2.45 -2.63
N ALA A 14 -29.70 -1.68 -3.19
CA ALA A 14 -28.94 -2.13 -4.35
C ALA A 14 -28.04 -3.32 -4.02
N ARG A 15 -27.45 -3.34 -2.81
CA ARG A 15 -26.56 -4.43 -2.37
C ARG A 15 -27.24 -5.81 -2.37
N PRO A 16 -28.33 -6.06 -1.62
CA PRO A 16 -28.95 -7.39 -1.56
C PRO A 16 -29.49 -7.85 -2.92
N ILE A 17 -29.97 -6.94 -3.77
CA ILE A 17 -30.46 -7.28 -5.11
C ILE A 17 -29.32 -7.77 -6.00
N VAL A 18 -28.23 -7.00 -6.08
CA VAL A 18 -27.06 -7.38 -6.89
C VAL A 18 -26.43 -8.67 -6.37
N GLU A 19 -26.30 -8.79 -5.05
CA GLU A 19 -25.73 -9.99 -4.41
C GLU A 19 -26.55 -11.24 -4.72
N SER A 20 -27.88 -11.16 -4.65
CA SER A 20 -28.78 -12.27 -5.01
C SER A 20 -28.63 -12.69 -6.47
N ILE A 21 -28.70 -11.75 -7.41
CA ILE A 21 -28.60 -12.05 -8.85
C ILE A 21 -27.23 -12.64 -9.20
N VAL A 22 -26.16 -12.01 -8.70
CA VAL A 22 -24.79 -12.47 -8.98
C VAL A 22 -24.56 -13.84 -8.37
N SER A 23 -24.97 -14.07 -7.12
CA SER A 23 -24.80 -15.38 -6.47
C SER A 23 -25.51 -16.49 -7.25
N GLU A 24 -26.77 -16.28 -7.64
CA GLU A 24 -27.54 -17.28 -8.38
C GLU A 24 -26.88 -17.63 -9.72
N LYS A 25 -26.59 -16.60 -10.54
CA LYS A 25 -26.05 -16.81 -11.89
C LYS A 25 -24.61 -17.31 -11.87
N LEU A 26 -23.80 -16.86 -10.92
CA LEU A 26 -22.44 -17.33 -10.76
C LEU A 26 -22.39 -18.79 -10.30
N THR A 27 -23.24 -19.18 -9.33
CA THR A 27 -23.33 -20.58 -8.90
C THR A 27 -23.74 -21.48 -10.06
N PHE A 28 -24.77 -21.10 -10.81
CA PHE A 28 -25.18 -21.83 -12.00
C PHE A 28 -24.05 -21.98 -13.01
N PHE A 29 -23.37 -20.87 -13.35
CA PHE A 29 -22.25 -20.88 -14.29
C PHE A 29 -21.09 -21.79 -13.84
N LEU A 30 -20.72 -21.73 -12.56
CA LEU A 30 -19.61 -22.53 -12.02
C LEU A 30 -19.95 -24.03 -11.98
N LEU A 31 -21.21 -24.39 -11.72
CA LEU A 31 -21.66 -25.78 -11.74
C LEU A 31 -21.68 -26.35 -13.17
N GLU A 32 -22.10 -25.54 -14.15
CA GLU A 32 -22.12 -25.94 -15.56
C GLU A 32 -20.69 -26.05 -16.15
N ASN A 33 -19.76 -25.21 -15.66
CA ASN A 33 -18.40 -25.10 -16.20
C ASN A 33 -17.34 -25.60 -15.20
N GLY A 34 -17.36 -26.91 -14.90
CA GLY A 34 -16.52 -27.51 -13.86
C GLY A 34 -15.00 -27.32 -14.05
N GLU A 35 -14.50 -27.29 -15.29
CA GLU A 35 -13.07 -27.05 -15.58
C GLU A 35 -12.67 -25.60 -15.22
N VAL A 36 -13.44 -24.62 -15.69
CA VAL A 36 -13.23 -23.19 -15.41
C VAL A 36 -13.35 -22.92 -13.91
N ALA A 37 -14.36 -23.50 -13.25
CA ALA A 37 -14.57 -23.39 -11.81
C ALA A 37 -13.37 -23.95 -11.04
N SER A 38 -12.91 -25.15 -11.39
CA SER A 38 -11.76 -25.79 -10.75
C SER A 38 -10.48 -24.96 -10.92
N HIS A 39 -10.25 -24.42 -12.12
CA HIS A 39 -9.10 -23.56 -12.38
C HIS A 39 -9.17 -22.26 -11.55
N LEU A 40 -10.35 -21.64 -11.48
CA LEU A 40 -10.58 -20.42 -10.70
C LEU A 40 -10.35 -20.64 -9.21
N VAL A 41 -10.86 -21.74 -8.65
CA VAL A 41 -10.64 -22.12 -7.24
C VAL A 41 -9.15 -22.35 -6.96
N ARG A 42 -8.44 -23.11 -7.81
CA ARG A 42 -6.99 -23.33 -7.65
C ARG A 42 -6.20 -22.02 -7.70
N LYS A 43 -6.57 -21.10 -8.60
CA LYS A 43 -5.96 -19.77 -8.71
C LYS A 43 -6.19 -18.95 -7.43
N ALA A 44 -7.42 -18.97 -6.89
CA ALA A 44 -7.76 -18.28 -5.65
C ALA A 44 -6.98 -18.83 -4.45
N ILE A 45 -6.87 -20.16 -4.33
CA ILE A 45 -6.07 -20.83 -3.28
C ILE A 45 -4.60 -20.42 -3.39
N LYS A 46 -3.98 -20.52 -4.58
CA LYS A 46 -2.59 -20.08 -4.80
C LYS A 46 -2.38 -18.61 -4.41
N ALA A 47 -3.33 -17.74 -4.73
CA ALA A 47 -3.26 -16.34 -4.36
C ALA A 47 -3.40 -16.12 -2.84
N ARG A 48 -4.29 -16.86 -2.17
CA ARG A 48 -4.42 -16.85 -0.71
C ARG A 48 -3.13 -17.30 -0.04
N ASP A 49 -2.59 -18.46 -0.44
CA ASP A 49 -1.41 -19.05 0.17
C ASP A 49 -0.18 -18.13 -0.03
N ALA A 50 -0.05 -17.49 -1.20
CA ALA A 50 0.99 -16.48 -1.45
C ALA A 50 0.84 -15.24 -0.55
N ARG A 51 -0.39 -14.77 -0.30
CA ARG A 51 -0.67 -13.65 0.62
C ARG A 51 -0.35 -14.04 2.06
N GLU A 52 -0.77 -15.21 2.52
CA GLU A 52 -0.49 -15.71 3.86
C GLU A 52 1.01 -15.91 4.10
N ALA A 53 1.72 -16.52 3.13
CA ALA A 53 3.17 -16.66 3.20
C ALA A 53 3.88 -15.29 3.25
N THR A 54 3.39 -14.32 2.49
CA THR A 54 3.92 -12.95 2.52
C THR A 54 3.64 -12.27 3.86
N ARG A 55 2.43 -12.38 4.41
CA ARG A 55 2.09 -11.88 5.74
C ARG A 55 2.98 -12.48 6.81
N LYS A 56 3.11 -13.80 6.82
CA LYS A 56 3.97 -14.53 7.76
C LYS A 56 5.44 -14.10 7.63
N ALA A 57 5.96 -13.97 6.41
CA ALA A 57 7.33 -13.48 6.20
C ALA A 57 7.53 -12.03 6.68
N ARG A 58 6.52 -11.17 6.52
CA ARG A 58 6.54 -9.79 7.04
C ARG A 58 6.46 -9.77 8.57
N ASP A 59 5.60 -10.58 9.17
CA ASP A 59 5.44 -10.68 10.63
C ASP A 59 6.69 -11.28 11.29
N ASP A 60 7.30 -12.30 10.70
CA ASP A 60 8.57 -12.86 11.13
C ASP A 60 9.71 -11.83 11.02
N SER A 61 9.70 -10.99 9.97
CA SER A 61 10.64 -9.86 9.83
C SER A 61 10.39 -8.74 10.85
N ARG A 62 9.13 -8.50 11.26
CA ARG A 62 8.74 -7.52 12.29
C ARG A 62 9.05 -8.00 13.70
N ASN A 63 8.83 -9.29 14.01
CA ASN A 63 8.91 -9.84 15.37
C ASN A 63 10.27 -10.51 15.69
N GLY A 64 11.00 -11.01 14.70
CA GLY A 64 12.24 -11.76 14.91
C GLY A 64 13.47 -10.86 14.96
N LYS A 65 13.98 -10.53 16.16
CA LYS A 65 15.39 -10.17 16.54
C LYS A 65 16.29 -9.37 15.56
N LYS A 66 15.74 -8.74 14.51
CA LYS A 66 16.42 -7.95 13.47
C LYS A 66 15.99 -6.48 13.48
N ASN A 67 15.38 -6.01 14.56
CA ASN A 67 15.09 -4.60 14.83
C ASN A 67 16.32 -3.65 14.69
N LYS A 68 17.54 -4.20 14.57
CA LYS A 68 18.77 -3.44 14.29
C LYS A 68 19.03 -3.15 12.80
N LYS A 69 18.53 -3.94 11.84
CA LYS A 69 18.86 -3.77 10.41
C LYS A 69 17.87 -2.87 9.65
N ASP A 70 16.57 -2.97 9.92
CA ASP A 70 15.55 -2.14 9.22
C ASP A 70 15.54 -0.67 9.64
N LYS A 71 15.97 -0.35 10.87
CA LYS A 71 16.24 1.04 11.26
C LYS A 71 17.33 1.70 10.42
N GLY A 72 18.24 0.92 9.81
CA GLY A 72 19.32 1.44 8.98
C GLY A 72 18.86 1.95 7.61
N LEU A 73 17.82 1.34 7.02
CA LEU A 73 17.35 1.71 5.67
C LEU A 73 16.63 3.06 5.66
N LEU A 74 15.82 3.33 6.68
CA LEU A 74 15.16 4.64 6.83
C LEU A 74 16.09 5.74 7.29
N SER A 75 17.08 5.41 8.13
CA SER A 75 17.96 6.38 8.79
C SER A 75 18.82 7.20 7.83
N GLY A 76 19.00 6.76 6.58
CA GLY A 76 19.86 7.44 5.60
C GLY A 76 19.13 8.34 4.60
N LYS A 77 17.91 7.97 4.16
CA LYS A 77 17.18 8.68 3.09
C LYS A 77 16.12 9.64 3.63
N LEU A 78 15.32 9.21 4.60
CA LEU A 78 14.24 10.02 5.14
C LEU A 78 14.82 11.14 6.01
N THR A 79 14.48 12.38 5.70
CA THR A 79 14.64 13.48 6.65
C THR A 79 13.31 13.67 7.38
N PRO A 80 13.16 13.25 8.64
CA PRO A 80 11.86 13.25 9.33
C PRO A 80 11.42 14.67 9.74
N ALA A 81 10.11 14.84 9.95
CA ALA A 81 9.56 15.98 10.69
C ALA A 81 9.84 15.83 12.19
N GLN A 82 9.83 16.94 12.95
CA GLN A 82 9.99 16.89 14.40
C GLN A 82 8.71 16.43 15.12
N SER A 83 7.55 16.80 14.60
CA SER A 83 6.23 16.36 15.06
C SER A 83 5.97 14.90 14.68
N LYS A 84 5.18 14.20 15.50
CA LYS A 84 4.62 12.87 15.21
C LYS A 84 3.11 12.90 14.95
N ASN A 85 2.54 14.09 14.77
CA ASN A 85 1.10 14.24 14.56
C ASN A 85 0.75 13.96 13.09
N ALA A 86 0.25 12.76 12.82
CA ALA A 86 -0.17 12.34 11.49
C ALA A 86 -1.10 13.36 10.81
N LYS A 87 -2.08 13.92 11.54
CA LYS A 87 -3.07 14.89 11.03
C LYS A 87 -2.52 16.24 10.57
N LYS A 88 -1.24 16.51 10.83
CA LYS A 88 -0.57 17.77 10.43
C LYS A 88 0.66 17.54 9.59
N ASN A 89 1.27 16.37 9.72
CA ASN A 89 2.53 16.09 9.08
C ASN A 89 2.35 15.91 7.57
N GLU A 90 3.32 16.41 6.83
CA GLU A 90 3.37 16.34 5.38
C GLU A 90 4.62 15.57 4.96
N LEU A 91 4.50 14.70 3.98
CA LEU A 91 5.61 13.99 3.36
C LEU A 91 5.82 14.50 1.94
N TYR A 92 6.99 15.05 1.67
CA TYR A 92 7.42 15.46 0.33
C TYR A 92 8.29 14.38 -0.29
N LEU A 93 7.85 13.87 -1.43
CA LEU A 93 8.62 12.98 -2.29
C LEU A 93 9.36 13.85 -3.31
N VAL A 94 10.69 13.72 -3.39
CA VAL A 94 11.49 14.57 -4.27
C VAL A 94 12.45 13.75 -5.12
N GLU A 95 12.72 14.20 -6.34
CA GLU A 95 13.62 13.51 -7.25
C GLU A 95 15.09 13.81 -6.92
N GLY A 96 15.81 12.78 -6.45
CA GLY A 96 17.25 12.82 -6.20
C GLY A 96 17.68 13.62 -4.97
N ASP A 97 18.95 13.43 -4.59
CA ASP A 97 19.53 14.06 -3.40
C ASP A 97 19.71 15.59 -3.57
N SER A 98 19.80 16.08 -4.80
CA SER A 98 19.95 17.53 -5.08
C SER A 98 18.67 18.30 -4.72
N ALA A 99 17.52 17.87 -5.24
CA ALA A 99 16.22 18.41 -4.82
C ALA A 99 15.96 18.13 -3.34
N GLY A 100 16.38 16.95 -2.85
CA GLY A 100 16.35 16.58 -1.43
C GLY A 100 17.06 17.57 -0.52
N GLY A 101 18.26 18.02 -0.89
CA GLY A 101 19.03 19.01 -0.14
C GLY A 101 18.33 20.36 -0.06
N SER A 102 17.81 20.84 -1.19
CA SER A 102 17.08 22.11 -1.28
C SER A 102 15.78 22.07 -0.47
N ALA A 103 14.98 21.00 -0.64
CA ALA A 103 13.75 20.81 0.11
C ALA A 103 14.01 20.66 1.62
N LYS A 104 15.09 19.97 2.02
CA LYS A 104 15.49 19.83 3.42
C LYS A 104 15.81 21.19 4.07
N GLN A 105 16.46 22.09 3.35
CA GLN A 105 16.83 23.42 3.85
C GLN A 105 15.62 24.37 3.90
N GLY A 106 14.72 24.30 2.90
CA GLY A 106 13.59 25.22 2.79
C GLY A 106 12.32 24.84 3.57
N ARG A 107 12.23 23.62 4.11
CA ARG A 107 11.03 23.14 4.80
C ARG A 107 10.81 23.74 6.18
N ASP A 108 9.55 23.74 6.63
CA ASP A 108 9.26 23.79 8.07
C ASP A 108 9.51 22.41 8.71
N ARG A 109 10.66 22.28 9.36
CA ARG A 109 11.08 21.04 10.04
C ARG A 109 10.09 20.56 11.11
N LYS A 110 9.17 21.39 11.59
CA LYS A 110 8.19 21.00 12.61
C LYS A 110 7.26 19.91 12.10
N PHE A 111 6.74 20.03 10.88
CA PHE A 111 5.72 19.12 10.35
C PHE A 111 6.04 18.54 8.96
N GLN A 112 7.05 19.04 8.26
CA GLN A 112 7.39 18.57 6.91
C GLN A 112 8.57 17.58 6.93
N ALA A 113 8.33 16.39 6.38
CA ALA A 113 9.33 15.36 6.13
C ALA A 113 9.71 15.32 4.64
N ILE A 114 10.97 15.01 4.33
CA ILE A 114 11.48 14.91 2.96
C ILE A 114 11.98 13.49 2.72
N LEU A 115 11.48 12.85 1.67
CA LEU A 115 11.96 11.55 1.19
C LEU A 115 12.46 11.69 -0.26
N PRO A 116 13.79 11.77 -0.46
CA PRO A 116 14.38 11.73 -1.79
C PRO A 116 14.29 10.33 -2.39
N LEU A 117 13.83 10.24 -3.64
CA LEU A 117 13.78 9.02 -4.44
C LEU A 117 14.88 9.06 -5.50
N ARG A 118 15.60 7.95 -5.70
CA ARG A 118 16.67 7.88 -6.70
C ARG A 118 16.25 7.05 -7.92
N GLY A 119 16.52 7.59 -9.10
CA GLY A 119 16.23 6.92 -10.38
C GLY A 119 14.75 6.84 -10.70
N LYS A 120 14.42 6.13 -11.79
CA LYS A 120 13.03 5.92 -12.20
C LYS A 120 12.38 4.84 -11.33
N VAL A 121 11.26 5.17 -10.70
CA VAL A 121 10.46 4.21 -9.93
C VAL A 121 10.00 3.07 -10.84
N LEU A 122 10.03 1.84 -10.33
CA LEU A 122 9.58 0.64 -11.04
C LEU A 122 8.12 0.80 -11.50
N ASN A 123 7.82 0.47 -12.75
CA ASN A 123 6.44 0.43 -13.24
C ASN A 123 5.69 -0.73 -12.55
N THR A 124 4.80 -0.38 -11.62
CA THR A 124 4.04 -1.34 -10.80
C THR A 124 2.87 -1.99 -11.55
N GLU A 125 2.42 -1.45 -12.68
CA GLU A 125 1.34 -2.02 -13.49
C GLU A 125 1.79 -3.30 -14.20
N LYS A 126 3.04 -3.31 -14.69
CA LYS A 126 3.63 -4.44 -15.42
C LYS A 126 4.38 -5.42 -14.51
N ALA A 127 4.79 -4.98 -13.31
CA ALA A 127 5.61 -5.77 -12.40
C ALA A 127 4.78 -6.72 -11.53
N LYS A 128 5.36 -7.87 -11.18
CA LYS A 128 4.75 -8.80 -10.21
C LYS A 128 4.90 -8.23 -8.80
N MET A 129 3.96 -8.53 -7.91
CA MET A 129 3.99 -8.08 -6.50
C MET A 129 5.31 -8.43 -5.80
N ALA A 130 5.91 -9.57 -6.11
CA ALA A 130 7.20 -9.98 -5.54
C ALA A 130 8.36 -9.04 -5.94
N ASP A 131 8.33 -8.49 -7.15
CA ASP A 131 9.36 -7.57 -7.65
C ASP A 131 9.14 -6.16 -7.09
N ILE A 132 7.89 -5.75 -6.96
CA ILE A 132 7.47 -4.50 -6.31
C ILE A 132 7.96 -4.47 -4.84
N LEU A 133 7.72 -5.56 -4.09
CA LEU A 133 8.16 -5.70 -2.70
C LEU A 133 9.68 -5.88 -2.53
N LYS A 134 10.44 -6.12 -3.60
CA LYS A 134 11.90 -6.14 -3.56
C LYS A 134 12.52 -4.78 -3.91
N ASN A 135 11.73 -3.87 -4.50
CA ASN A 135 12.23 -2.56 -4.88
C ASN A 135 12.46 -1.69 -3.62
N GLU A 136 13.67 -1.16 -3.49
CA GLU A 136 14.07 -0.39 -2.31
C GLU A 136 13.31 0.93 -2.17
N GLU A 137 13.06 1.64 -3.27
CA GLU A 137 12.35 2.92 -3.25
C GLU A 137 10.89 2.72 -2.82
N ILE A 138 10.22 1.70 -3.39
CA ILE A 138 8.85 1.36 -3.02
C ILE A 138 8.78 0.90 -1.55
N ASN A 139 9.69 0.04 -1.10
CA ASN A 139 9.73 -0.38 0.31
C ASN A 139 9.95 0.80 1.26
N THR A 140 10.82 1.74 0.89
CA THR A 140 11.10 2.94 1.70
C THR A 140 9.86 3.83 1.78
N MET A 141 9.12 4.02 0.67
CA MET A 141 7.85 4.75 0.68
C MET A 141 6.81 4.06 1.57
N VAL A 142 6.61 2.75 1.40
CA VAL A 142 5.64 1.97 2.17
C VAL A 142 5.91 2.05 3.67
N TYR A 143 7.18 1.91 4.07
CA TYR A 143 7.57 2.03 5.47
C TYR A 143 7.36 3.46 5.98
N THR A 144 7.78 4.46 5.20
CA THR A 144 7.68 5.88 5.61
C THR A 144 6.22 6.27 5.83
N ILE A 145 5.35 5.95 4.87
CA ILE A 145 3.91 6.24 4.94
C ILE A 145 3.25 5.51 6.11
N GLY A 146 3.67 4.29 6.41
CA GLY A 146 3.26 3.55 7.62
C GLY A 146 1.94 2.79 7.50
N ALA A 147 1.18 2.99 6.42
CA ALA A 147 -0.16 2.40 6.25
C ALA A 147 -0.17 0.96 5.70
N GLY A 148 0.99 0.35 5.37
CA GLY A 148 1.03 -0.97 4.70
C GLY A 148 0.72 -0.89 3.20
N VAL A 149 0.43 -2.04 2.57
CA VAL A 149 0.10 -2.15 1.13
C VAL A 149 -0.89 -3.27 0.84
N GLY A 150 -1.67 -3.10 -0.22
CA GLY A 150 -2.58 -4.12 -0.72
C GLY A 150 -3.65 -4.48 0.31
N ALA A 151 -3.80 -5.77 0.60
CA ALA A 151 -4.78 -6.27 1.57
C ALA A 151 -4.45 -5.92 3.03
N ASP A 152 -3.24 -5.46 3.31
CA ASP A 152 -2.80 -5.04 4.65
C ASP A 152 -2.73 -3.51 4.75
N PHE A 153 -3.34 -2.79 3.82
CA PHE A 153 -3.39 -1.34 3.85
C PHE A 153 -4.44 -0.87 4.86
N ASN A 154 -4.04 -0.05 5.82
CA ASN A 154 -4.92 0.59 6.78
C ASN A 154 -4.66 2.10 6.81
N LEU A 155 -5.70 2.88 6.50
CA LEU A 155 -5.62 4.34 6.46
C LEU A 155 -5.40 4.94 7.86
N GLU A 156 -5.87 4.26 8.92
CA GLU A 156 -5.75 4.73 10.30
C GLU A 156 -4.29 4.72 10.80
N ASP A 157 -3.44 3.90 10.19
CA ASP A 157 -2.02 3.74 10.55
C ASP A 157 -1.09 4.72 9.80
N ILE A 158 -1.64 5.65 9.01
CA ILE A 158 -0.85 6.57 8.20
C ILE A 158 -0.10 7.60 9.05
N ASN A 159 1.16 7.88 8.71
CA ASN A 159 2.02 8.81 9.45
C ASN A 159 1.89 10.28 9.01
N TYR A 160 1.20 10.55 7.91
CA TYR A 160 1.13 11.86 7.25
C TYR A 160 -0.27 12.12 6.72
N ASP A 161 -0.75 13.35 6.88
CA ASP A 161 -2.04 13.83 6.39
C ASP A 161 -1.97 14.10 4.87
N LYS A 162 -0.80 14.53 4.41
CA LYS A 162 -0.55 14.83 3.01
C LYS A 162 0.71 14.15 2.52
N ILE A 163 0.63 13.61 1.31
CA ILE A 163 1.76 13.16 0.52
C ILE A 163 1.83 14.09 -0.70
N ILE A 164 2.97 14.77 -0.86
CA ILE A 164 3.20 15.79 -1.87
C ILE A 164 4.31 15.29 -2.78
N ILE A 165 4.09 15.37 -4.10
CA ILE A 165 4.99 14.92 -5.16
C ILE A 165 5.43 16.14 -5.95
#